data_AF-A0A973X6L0-F1
#
_entry.id   AF-A0A973X6L0-F1
#
_cell.length_a   1.000
_cell.length_b   1.000
_cell.length_c   1.000
_cell.angle_alpha   90.00
_cell.angle_beta   90.00
_cell.angle_gamma   90.00
#
_symmetry.space_group_name_H-M   'P 1'
#
loop_
_entity.id
_entity.type
_entity.pdbx_description
1 polymer ?
#
loop_
_entity_poly.entity_id
_entity_poly.type
_entity_poly.pdbx_seq_one_letter_code
_entity_poly.pdbx_strand_id
1 'polypeptide(L)'
;MHSTTPHDEHWPPVGAGLWTRWWGYLARWLLFGVVIGVFAPVVDGPEPWWQRKLYQVAVQALFGLACAVVFTLAENTWNRARVQWKSWAIVVGTWLLVQVVYATGMALVG
;
A
#
# COMPACT_ATOMS: atom_id res chain seq x y z
N MET A 1 -24.20 36.88 7.47
CA MET A 1 -22.78 36.82 7.87
C MET A 1 -22.40 35.35 7.97
N HIS A 2 -21.66 34.83 6.99
CA HIS A 2 -21.21 33.44 6.99
C HIS A 2 -20.02 33.36 7.96
N SER A 3 -20.23 32.73 9.11
CA SER A 3 -19.15 32.43 10.05
C SER A 3 -18.28 31.35 9.43
N THR A 4 -17.18 31.74 8.78
CA THR A 4 -16.12 30.81 8.41
C THR A 4 -15.31 30.54 9.66
N THR A 5 -15.80 29.65 10.53
CA THR A 5 -14.89 28.97 11.46
C THR A 5 -13.83 28.29 10.59
N PRO A 6 -12.54 28.60 10.76
CA PRO A 6 -11.50 27.84 10.09
C PRO A 6 -11.58 26.45 10.71
N HIS A 7 -12.32 25.54 10.07
CA HIS A 7 -12.15 24.13 10.36
C HIS A 7 -10.68 23.86 10.06
N ASP A 8 -9.95 23.53 11.12
CA ASP A 8 -8.60 23.00 11.05
C ASP A 8 -8.53 21.94 9.95
N GLU A 9 -8.09 22.35 8.77
CA GLU A 9 -7.76 21.43 7.70
C GLU A 9 -6.47 20.74 8.16
N HIS A 10 -6.60 19.71 9.01
CA HIS A 10 -5.49 18.89 9.49
C HIS A 10 -4.69 18.26 8.33
N TRP A 11 -5.22 18.30 7.11
CA TRP A 11 -4.63 17.71 5.93
C TRP A 11 -4.42 18.74 4.83
N PRO A 12 -3.27 18.71 4.13
CA PRO A 12 -3.05 19.59 2.99
C PRO A 12 -4.13 19.40 1.92
N PRO A 13 -4.49 20.47 1.20
CA PRO A 13 -5.52 20.43 0.17
C PRO A 13 -5.20 19.40 -0.91
N VAL A 14 -6.25 18.75 -1.41
CA VAL A 14 -6.12 17.72 -2.45
C VAL A 14 -5.51 18.36 -3.70
N GLY A 15 -4.39 17.80 -4.19
CA GLY A 15 -3.68 18.34 -5.35
C GLY A 15 -2.48 19.25 -5.00
N ALA A 16 -2.15 19.42 -3.72
CA ALA A 16 -0.95 20.16 -3.28
C ALA A 16 0.39 19.47 -3.66
N GLY A 17 0.36 18.23 -4.16
CA GLY A 17 1.53 17.53 -4.66
C GLY A 17 1.32 16.03 -4.86
N LEU A 18 2.32 15.38 -5.46
CA LEU A 18 2.30 13.95 -5.76
C LEU A 18 2.26 13.08 -4.49
N TRP A 19 2.81 13.59 -3.39
CA TRP A 19 2.83 12.95 -2.07
C TRP A 19 1.73 13.46 -1.14
N THR A 20 0.65 14.08 -1.63
CA THR A 20 -0.46 14.47 -0.76
C THR A 20 -1.10 13.23 -0.10
N ARG A 21 -1.31 13.29 1.23
CA ARG A 21 -1.97 12.24 2.05
C ARG A 21 -1.31 10.85 2.03
N TRP A 22 -0.07 10.77 1.59
CA TRP A 22 0.66 9.52 1.43
C TRP A 22 0.81 8.68 2.70
N TRP A 23 0.99 9.32 3.85
CA TRP A 23 1.13 8.64 5.15
C TRP A 23 -0.07 7.72 5.43
N GLY A 24 -1.29 8.15 5.08
CA GLY A 24 -2.48 7.35 5.25
C GLY A 24 -2.55 6.17 4.28
N TYR A 25 -1.99 6.30 3.07
CA TYR A 25 -1.90 5.19 2.12
C TYR A 25 -0.83 4.19 2.57
N LEU A 26 0.34 4.70 2.98
CA LEU A 26 1.42 3.91 3.54
C LEU A 26 0.94 3.05 4.70
N ALA A 27 0.32 3.65 5.71
CA ALA A 27 -0.14 2.91 6.89
C ALA A 27 -1.12 1.78 6.51
N ARG A 28 -2.07 2.03 5.61
CA ARG A 28 -3.05 1.02 5.17
C ARG A 28 -2.40 -0.12 4.39
N TRP A 29 -1.49 0.19 3.48
CA TRP A 29 -0.81 -0.83 2.69
C TRP A 29 0.23 -1.62 3.49
N LEU A 30 0.94 -0.99 4.43
CA LEU A 30 1.80 -1.70 5.38
C LEU A 30 0.98 -2.63 6.28
N LEU A 31 -0.14 -2.14 6.82
CA LEU A 31 -1.04 -2.97 7.63
C LEU A 31 -1.55 -4.16 6.81
N PHE A 32 -1.97 -3.93 5.56
CA PHE A 32 -2.37 -5.00 4.65
C PHE A 32 -1.26 -6.04 4.49
N GLY A 33 -0.05 -5.62 4.15
CA GLY A 33 1.11 -6.50 4.00
C GLY A 33 1.41 -7.31 5.27
N VAL A 34 1.45 -6.64 6.43
CA VAL A 34 1.68 -7.30 7.72
C VAL A 34 0.59 -8.32 8.03
N VAL A 35 -0.68 -7.98 7.85
CA VAL A 35 -1.81 -8.90 8.07
C VAL A 35 -1.67 -10.13 7.18
N ILE A 36 -1.43 -9.94 5.88
CA ILE A 36 -1.21 -11.07 4.96
C ILE A 36 -0.02 -11.92 5.40
N GLY A 37 1.12 -11.32 5.75
CA GLY A 37 2.31 -12.05 6.20
C GLY A 37 2.08 -12.83 7.50
N VAL A 38 1.29 -12.29 8.43
CA VAL A 38 0.96 -12.95 9.70
C VAL A 38 0.03 -14.14 9.48
N PHE A 39 -0.94 -14.05 8.56
CA PHE A 39 -1.90 -15.13 8.33
C PHE A 39 -1.50 -16.13 7.25
N ALA A 40 -0.51 -15.79 6.41
CA ALA A 40 -0.01 -16.71 5.40
C ALA A 40 0.70 -17.93 6.03
N PRO A 41 0.51 -19.14 5.48
CA PRO A 41 1.17 -20.33 5.99
C PRO A 41 2.69 -20.23 5.83
N VAL A 42 3.44 -20.79 6.77
CA VAL A 42 4.90 -20.89 6.69
C VAL A 42 5.28 -22.15 5.95
N VAL A 43 6.15 -22.02 4.95
CA VAL A 43 6.69 -23.16 4.20
C VAL A 43 7.75 -23.88 5.04
N ASP A 44 7.81 -25.21 4.93
CA ASP A 44 8.82 -26.01 5.61
C ASP A 44 10.25 -25.66 5.15
N GLY A 45 11.19 -25.73 6.09
CA GLY A 45 12.56 -25.30 5.89
C GLY A 45 13.45 -25.60 7.10
N PRO A 46 14.77 -25.57 6.91
CA PRO A 46 15.74 -25.94 7.94
C PRO A 46 15.82 -24.92 9.10
N GLU A 47 15.38 -23.67 8.91
CA GLU A 47 15.41 -22.63 9.93
C GLU A 47 14.29 -22.79 10.98
N PRO A 48 14.44 -22.23 12.20
CA PRO A 48 13.36 -22.13 13.17
C PRO A 48 12.10 -21.45 12.60
N TRP A 49 10.92 -21.94 12.98
CA TRP A 49 9.64 -21.44 12.47
C TRP A 49 9.51 -19.92 12.60
N TRP A 50 9.92 -19.35 13.74
CA TRP A 50 9.76 -17.93 14.04
C TRP A 50 10.61 -17.05 13.12
N GLN A 51 11.79 -17.52 12.71
CA GLN A 51 12.66 -16.80 11.77
C GLN A 51 12.00 -16.75 10.39
N ARG A 52 11.48 -17.89 9.92
CA ARG A 52 10.74 -17.97 8.66
C ARG A 52 9.50 -17.08 8.68
N LYS A 53 8.79 -17.03 9.81
CA LYS A 53 7.64 -16.13 9.96
C LYS A 53 8.02 -14.67 9.93
N LEU A 54 9.07 -14.29 10.65
CA LEU A 54 9.57 -12.92 10.63
C LEU A 54 9.96 -12.50 9.21
N TYR A 55 10.68 -13.37 8.49
CA TYR A 55 11.05 -13.13 7.10
C TYR A 55 9.80 -12.97 6.20
N GLN A 56 8.82 -13.86 6.34
CA GLN A 56 7.56 -13.78 5.60
C GLN A 56 6.81 -12.46 5.85
N VAL A 57 6.70 -12.04 7.12
CA VAL A 57 6.07 -10.76 7.48
C VAL A 57 6.86 -9.58 6.91
N ALA A 58 8.19 -9.62 6.98
CA ALA A 58 9.05 -8.57 6.44
C ALA A 58 8.90 -8.45 4.91
N VAL A 59 8.91 -9.57 4.18
CA VAL A 59 8.70 -9.59 2.72
C VAL A 59 7.32 -9.03 2.37
N GLN A 60 6.26 -9.42 3.10
CA GLN A 60 4.92 -8.90 2.85
C GLN A 60 4.76 -7.43 3.25
N ALA A 61 5.49 -6.94 4.26
CA ALA A 61 5.55 -5.52 4.57
C ALA A 61 6.23 -4.72 3.45
N LEU A 62 7.31 -5.25 2.84
CA LEU A 62 7.94 -4.65 1.66
C LEU A 62 7.00 -4.65 0.45
N PHE A 63 6.20 -5.70 0.26
CA PHE A 63 5.13 -5.71 -0.74
C PHE A 63 4.12 -4.58 -0.48
N GLY A 64 3.65 -4.45 0.76
CA GLY A 64 2.78 -3.34 1.17
C GLY A 64 3.41 -1.97 0.90
N LEU A 65 4.70 -1.79 1.19
CA LEU A 65 5.43 -0.56 0.89
C LEU A 65 5.43 -0.25 -0.62
N ALA A 66 5.70 -1.24 -1.47
CA ALA A 66 5.65 -1.06 -2.92
C ALA A 66 4.25 -0.65 -3.40
N CYS A 67 3.20 -1.29 -2.89
CA CYS A 67 1.82 -0.89 -3.16
C CYS A 67 1.53 0.54 -2.69
N ALA A 68 2.01 0.96 -1.52
CA ALA A 68 1.82 2.32 -1.04
C ALA A 68 2.38 3.36 -2.01
N VAL A 69 3.59 3.12 -2.53
CA VAL A 69 4.24 4.02 -3.51
C VAL A 69 3.41 4.08 -4.79
N VAL A 70 3.13 2.93 -5.40
CA VAL A 70 2.37 2.85 -6.67
C VAL A 70 0.99 3.47 -6.53
N PHE A 71 0.27 3.16 -5.45
CA PHE A 71 -1.06 3.70 -5.18
C PHE A 71 -1.01 5.22 -5.00
N THR A 72 -0.06 5.73 -4.21
CA THR A 72 0.07 7.18 -3.97
C THR A 72 0.28 7.94 -5.28
N LEU A 73 1.18 7.44 -6.14
CA LEU A 73 1.45 8.01 -7.45
C LEU A 73 0.19 7.98 -8.34
N ALA A 74 -0.45 6.82 -8.47
CA ALA A 74 -1.60 6.61 -9.35
C ALA A 74 -2.82 7.43 -8.90
N GLU A 75 -3.16 7.37 -7.61
CA GLU A 75 -4.32 8.05 -7.04
C GLU A 75 -4.16 9.58 -7.11
N ASN A 76 -2.98 10.12 -6.79
CA ASN A 76 -2.75 11.57 -6.83
C ASN A 76 -2.55 12.11 -8.26
N THR A 77 -2.24 11.25 -9.24
CA THR A 77 -2.09 11.65 -10.65
C THR A 77 -3.41 11.54 -11.41
N TRP A 78 -4.10 10.40 -11.30
CA TRP A 78 -5.27 10.07 -12.13
C TRP A 78 -6.61 10.31 -11.46
N ASN A 79 -6.64 10.47 -10.14
CA ASN A 79 -7.87 10.65 -9.38
C ASN A 79 -7.83 11.87 -8.46
N ARG A 80 -7.39 13.02 -8.99
CA ARG A 80 -7.39 14.31 -8.26
C ARG A 80 -8.78 14.69 -7.71
N ALA A 81 -9.83 14.34 -8.46
CA ALA A 81 -11.23 14.58 -8.07
C ALA A 81 -11.77 13.59 -7.02
N ARG A 82 -10.98 12.61 -6.56
CA ARG A 82 -11.33 11.63 -5.51
C ARG A 82 -12.62 10.87 -5.79
N VAL A 83 -12.79 10.46 -7.05
CA VAL A 83 -13.94 9.66 -7.45
C VAL A 83 -13.78 8.24 -6.92
N GLN A 84 -14.76 7.78 -6.13
CA GLN A 84 -14.67 6.53 -5.38
C GLN A 84 -14.41 5.30 -6.27
N TRP A 85 -15.11 5.17 -7.40
CA TRP A 85 -14.91 4.02 -8.30
C TRP A 85 -13.49 3.98 -8.89
N LYS A 86 -12.89 5.15 -9.16
CA LYS A 86 -11.52 5.25 -9.64
C LYS A 86 -10.54 4.83 -8.55
N SER A 87 -10.75 5.25 -7.30
CA SER A 87 -9.90 4.81 -6.18
C SER A 87 -9.93 3.29 -6.04
N TRP A 88 -11.10 2.65 -6.10
CA TRP A 88 -11.20 1.19 -6.05
C TRP A 88 -10.49 0.51 -7.23
N ALA A 89 -10.67 1.03 -8.45
CA ALA A 89 -9.96 0.52 -9.62
C ALA A 89 -8.44 0.65 -9.46
N ILE A 90 -7.95 1.77 -8.91
CA ILE A 90 -6.53 1.99 -8.63
C ILE A 90 -6.03 1.07 -7.51
N VAL A 91 -6.80 0.83 -6.44
CA VAL A 91 -6.43 -0.14 -5.39
C VAL A 91 -6.21 -1.52 -5.99
N VAL A 92 -7.18 -2.02 -6.76
CA VAL A 92 -7.10 -3.35 -7.40
C VAL A 92 -5.97 -3.39 -8.42
N GLY A 93 -5.84 -2.36 -9.25
CA GLY A 93 -4.78 -2.25 -10.25
C GLY A 93 -3.39 -2.21 -9.64
N THR A 94 -3.19 -1.45 -8.55
CA THR A 94 -1.94 -1.42 -7.79
C THR A 94 -1.61 -2.80 -7.23
N TRP A 95 -2.57 -3.46 -6.57
CA TRP A 95 -2.34 -4.77 -6.00
C TRP A 95 -1.94 -5.80 -7.08
N LEU A 96 -2.70 -5.87 -8.18
CA LEU A 96 -2.40 -6.78 -9.29
C LEU A 96 -1.05 -6.49 -9.93
N LEU A 97 -0.73 -5.21 -10.17
CA LEU A 97 0.55 -4.82 -10.77
C LEU A 97 1.74 -5.27 -9.92
N VAL A 98 1.71 -4.96 -8.62
CA VAL A 98 2.79 -5.33 -7.70
C VAL A 98 2.85 -6.85 -7.52
N GLN A 99 1.69 -7.53 -7.50
CA GLN A 99 1.63 -9.00 -7.45
C GLN A 99 2.29 -9.65 -8.66
N VAL A 100 2.04 -9.15 -9.87
CA VAL A 100 2.68 -9.65 -11.09
C VAL A 100 4.20 -9.43 -11.04
N VAL A 101 4.64 -8.24 -10.63
CA VAL A 101 6.08 -7.94 -10.50
C VAL A 101 6.73 -8.85 -9.47
N TYR A 102 6.10 -9.05 -8.31
CA TYR A 102 6.58 -9.92 -7.26
C TYR A 102 6.67 -11.38 -7.73
N ALA A 103 5.60 -11.91 -8.32
CA ALA A 103 5.58 -13.29 -8.83
C ALA A 103 6.61 -13.50 -9.94
N THR A 104 6.76 -12.53 -10.84
CA THR A 104 7.79 -12.56 -11.90
C THR A 104 9.19 -12.56 -11.30
N GLY A 105 9.46 -11.68 -10.33
CA GLY A 105 10.75 -11.62 -9.65
C GLY A 105 11.10 -12.94 -8.95
N MET A 106 10.13 -13.54 -8.25
CA MET A 106 10.32 -14.85 -7.63
C MET A 106 10.58 -15.94 -8.67
N ALA A 107 9.88 -15.93 -9.80
CA ALA A 107 10.06 -16.91 -10.88
C ALA A 107 11.41 -16.79 -11.61
N LEU A 108 12.03 -15.60 -11.57
CA LEU A 108 13.35 -15.37 -12.16
C LEU A 108 14.52 -15.70 -11.21
N VAL A 109 14.27 -15.71 -9.90
CA VAL A 109 15.27 -15.97 -8.86
C VAL A 109 15.21 -17.41 -8.35
N GLY A 110 14.04 -18.05 -8.41
CA GLY A 110 13.82 -19.46 -8.07
C GLY A 110 14.21 -20.41 -9.20
#